data_AF-A0A3D5UVF9-F1
#
_entry.id   AF-A0A3D5UVF9-F1
#
_cell.length_a   1.000
_cell.length_b   1.000
_cell.length_c   1.000
_cell.angle_alpha   90.00
_cell.angle_beta   90.00
_cell.angle_gamma   90.00
#
_symmetry.space_group_name_H-M   'P 1'
#
loop_
_entity.id
_entity.type
_entity.pdbx_description
1 polymer ?
#
loop_
_entity_poly.entity_id
_entity_poly.type
_entity_poly.pdbx_seq_one_letter_code
_entity_poly.pdbx_strand_id
1 'polypeptide(L)'
;LVAAMTAFVGVGTAWLTVSTQFPGRRFFNWALVLPLATPAYIVAYVYTDLLSFAGPVQSALRGITGWHVGDYYFPPVRSLPGAAVMLSLVLYPYVYLLARTAFERQSAALFDAARILGAKPWRAFLRIALPCARPAIAGGLALVLMETISDFGVVDYFAVPTLTAGIFRTWFNLGDALSAAQIAAWLFIFAIALVFIEIASRRGRVANPLSRDMAPAPRKLGRLAGTAIAIACALPIILGFIVPVAVLLRYAIIEGDPMLGRNFLDFAWNSLLVAALAAVLATTLALLLAYGERLHPTRFNRVSIRLATLGYALPGAMIA
;
A
#
# COMPACT_ATOMS: atom_id res chain seq x y z
N LEU A 1 2.38 3.02 13.04
CA LEU A 1 1.68 1.72 12.89
C LEU A 1 1.62 1.28 11.43
N VAL A 2 0.98 2.07 10.54
CA VAL A 2 0.82 1.74 9.11
C VAL A 2 2.14 1.36 8.43
N ALA A 3 3.18 2.18 8.58
CA ALA A 3 4.50 1.89 8.00
C ALA A 3 5.09 0.54 8.44
N ALA A 4 4.93 0.15 9.70
CA ALA A 4 5.45 -1.13 10.20
C ALA A 4 4.67 -2.32 9.63
N MET A 5 3.34 -2.21 9.55
CA MET A 5 2.47 -3.28 9.04
C MET A 5 2.62 -3.45 7.53
N THR A 6 2.63 -2.35 6.77
CA THR A 6 2.92 -2.37 5.32
C THR A 6 4.33 -2.84 5.01
N ALA A 7 5.34 -2.47 5.79
CA ALA A 7 6.69 -3.04 5.68
C ALA A 7 6.66 -4.55 5.87
N PHE A 8 6.03 -5.03 6.94
CA PHE A 8 5.96 -6.46 7.25
C PHE A 8 5.30 -7.25 6.12
N VAL A 9 4.10 -6.84 5.69
CA VAL A 9 3.34 -7.53 4.63
C VAL A 9 4.03 -7.38 3.28
N GLY A 10 4.40 -6.17 2.88
CA GLY A 10 4.98 -5.87 1.57
C GLY A 10 6.36 -6.50 1.38
N VAL A 11 7.27 -6.37 2.36
CA VAL A 11 8.61 -6.96 2.29
C VAL A 11 8.52 -8.49 2.39
N GLY A 12 7.67 -9.02 3.28
CA GLY A 12 7.49 -10.45 3.45
C GLY A 12 6.99 -11.12 2.17
N THR A 13 5.91 -10.60 1.58
CA THR A 13 5.35 -11.14 0.33
C THR A 13 6.27 -10.93 -0.87
N ALA A 14 7.00 -9.81 -0.95
CA ALA A 14 8.02 -9.57 -1.97
C ALA A 14 9.16 -10.60 -1.89
N TRP A 15 9.68 -10.84 -0.69
CA TRP A 15 10.74 -11.82 -0.49
C TRP A 15 10.28 -13.25 -0.83
N LEU A 16 9.10 -13.66 -0.37
CA LEU A 16 8.55 -14.99 -0.66
C LEU A 16 8.35 -15.21 -2.15
N THR A 17 7.76 -14.23 -2.85
CA THR A 17 7.50 -14.31 -4.30
C THR A 17 8.77 -14.25 -5.16
N VAL A 18 9.87 -13.69 -4.67
CA VAL A 18 11.15 -13.68 -5.40
C VAL A 18 11.97 -14.93 -5.10
N SER A 19 12.11 -15.30 -3.81
CA SER A 19 13.06 -16.32 -3.35
C SER A 19 12.58 -17.77 -3.47
N THR A 20 11.27 -18.00 -3.62
CA THR A 20 10.69 -19.36 -3.58
C THR A 20 9.88 -19.72 -4.82
N GLN A 21 9.85 -21.01 -5.18
CA GLN A 21 8.92 -21.58 -6.17
C GLN A 21 7.80 -22.33 -5.43
N PHE A 22 6.56 -21.91 -5.64
CA PHE A 22 5.36 -22.45 -5.02
C PHE A 22 4.17 -22.38 -6.01
N PRO A 23 3.11 -23.20 -5.83
CA PRO A 23 1.97 -23.22 -6.76
C PRO A 23 1.30 -21.85 -6.83
N GLY A 24 0.95 -21.41 -8.05
CA GLY A 24 0.27 -20.13 -8.26
C GLY A 24 1.17 -18.88 -8.17
N ARG A 25 2.48 -19.00 -7.97
CA ARG A 25 3.40 -17.85 -7.85
C ARG A 25 3.21 -16.77 -8.92
N ARG A 26 3.03 -17.16 -10.19
CA ARG A 26 2.83 -16.20 -11.30
C ARG A 26 1.57 -15.36 -11.12
N PHE A 27 0.51 -15.95 -10.58
CA PHE A 27 -0.71 -15.24 -10.23
C PHE A 27 -0.46 -14.27 -9.07
N PHE A 28 0.16 -14.72 -7.98
CA PHE A 28 0.45 -13.86 -6.84
C PHE A 28 1.34 -12.66 -7.17
N ASN A 29 2.26 -12.79 -8.13
CA ASN A 29 3.15 -11.70 -8.54
C ASN A 29 2.41 -10.41 -8.96
N TRP A 30 1.24 -10.54 -9.60
CA TRP A 30 0.43 -9.38 -9.99
C TRP A 30 -0.76 -9.19 -9.05
N ALA A 31 -1.34 -10.27 -8.53
CA ALA A 31 -2.53 -10.21 -7.68
C ALA A 31 -2.27 -9.52 -6.33
N LEU A 32 -1.02 -9.53 -5.82
CA LEU A 32 -0.62 -8.76 -4.63
C LEU A 32 -0.70 -7.24 -4.83
N VAL A 33 -0.93 -6.76 -6.05
CA VAL A 33 -1.15 -5.34 -6.35
C VAL A 33 -2.63 -4.96 -6.27
N LEU A 34 -3.54 -5.94 -6.37
CA LEU A 34 -4.99 -5.70 -6.43
C LEU A 34 -5.58 -4.86 -5.29
N PRO A 35 -5.16 -5.01 -4.02
CA PRO A 35 -5.70 -4.17 -2.93
C PRO A 35 -5.50 -2.68 -3.13
N LEU A 36 -4.56 -2.25 -3.99
CA LEU A 36 -4.38 -0.83 -4.33
C LEU A 36 -5.60 -0.25 -5.07
N ALA A 37 -6.41 -1.10 -5.72
CA ALA A 37 -7.59 -0.67 -6.46
C ALA A 37 -8.80 -0.40 -5.55
N THR A 38 -8.79 -0.86 -4.30
CA THR A 38 -9.88 -0.63 -3.35
C THR A 38 -9.60 0.59 -2.48
N PRO A 39 -10.48 1.60 -2.47
CA PRO A 39 -10.34 2.75 -1.58
C PRO A 39 -10.34 2.32 -0.11
N ALA A 40 -9.40 2.84 0.69
CA ALA A 40 -9.22 2.41 2.08
C ALA A 40 -10.44 2.69 2.97
N TYR A 41 -11.15 3.80 2.75
CA TYR A 41 -12.37 4.11 3.50
C TYR A 41 -13.49 3.10 3.22
N ILE A 42 -13.61 2.58 1.99
CA ILE A 42 -14.58 1.53 1.66
C ILE A 42 -14.21 0.23 2.38
N VAL A 43 -12.93 -0.12 2.40
CA VAL A 43 -12.43 -1.27 3.18
C VAL A 43 -12.78 -1.10 4.66
N ALA A 44 -12.62 0.11 5.21
CA ALA A 44 -12.99 0.42 6.58
C ALA A 44 -14.51 0.26 6.85
N TYR A 45 -15.38 0.67 5.91
CA TYR A 45 -16.83 0.49 6.01
C TYR A 45 -17.21 -0.98 6.02
N VAL A 46 -16.70 -1.73 5.03
CA VAL A 46 -16.93 -3.18 4.91
C VAL A 46 -16.52 -3.89 6.21
N TYR A 47 -15.29 -3.68 6.68
CA TYR A 47 -14.81 -4.36 7.88
C TYR A 47 -15.55 -3.92 9.14
N THR A 48 -16.00 -2.67 9.21
CA THR A 48 -16.83 -2.23 10.33
C THR A 48 -18.18 -2.93 10.34
N ASP A 49 -18.84 -3.09 9.20
CA ASP A 49 -20.10 -3.84 9.13
C ASP A 49 -19.88 -5.33 9.47
N LEU A 50 -18.89 -5.96 8.83
CA LEU A 50 -18.61 -7.40 8.98
C LEU A 50 -18.31 -7.80 10.42
N LEU A 51 -17.51 -6.97 11.09
CA LEU A 51 -16.99 -7.22 12.43
C LEU A 51 -17.76 -6.45 13.51
N SER A 52 -18.82 -5.73 13.16
CA SER A 52 -19.71 -5.11 14.14
C SER A 52 -20.36 -6.18 15.02
N PHE A 53 -20.91 -5.76 16.16
CA PHE A 53 -21.60 -6.68 17.06
C PHE A 53 -22.77 -7.41 16.38
N ALA A 54 -23.55 -6.70 15.56
CA ALA A 54 -24.64 -7.28 14.77
C ALA A 54 -24.14 -7.94 13.46
N GLY A 55 -22.88 -7.72 13.11
CA GLY A 55 -22.28 -8.17 11.87
C GLY A 55 -22.24 -9.69 11.72
N PRO A 56 -22.09 -10.20 10.48
CA PRO A 56 -22.10 -11.62 10.18
C PRO A 56 -21.04 -12.41 10.95
N VAL A 57 -19.85 -11.85 11.20
CA VAL A 57 -18.76 -12.57 11.88
C VAL A 57 -19.10 -12.81 13.34
N GLN A 58 -19.49 -11.76 14.07
CA GLN A 58 -19.83 -11.91 15.49
C GLN A 58 -21.14 -12.69 15.70
N SER A 59 -22.13 -12.48 14.83
CA SER A 59 -23.39 -13.24 14.87
C SER A 59 -23.18 -14.73 14.62
N ALA A 60 -22.32 -15.10 13.66
CA ALA A 60 -21.96 -16.50 13.42
C ALA A 60 -21.19 -17.12 14.61
N LEU A 61 -20.24 -16.37 15.20
CA LEU A 61 -19.51 -16.82 16.38
C LEU A 61 -20.47 -17.14 17.53
N ARG A 62 -21.37 -16.21 17.88
CA ARG A 62 -22.37 -16.42 18.93
C ARG A 62 -23.33 -17.58 18.62
N GLY A 63 -23.71 -17.75 17.35
CA GLY A 63 -24.55 -18.87 16.92
C GLY A 63 -23.88 -20.24 17.08
N ILE A 64 -22.55 -20.32 16.91
CA ILE A 64 -21.79 -21.57 17.03
C ILE A 64 -21.41 -21.86 18.49
N THR A 65 -21.03 -20.83 19.24
CA THR A 65 -20.54 -21.00 20.62
C THR A 65 -21.64 -20.94 21.68
N GLY A 66 -22.80 -20.37 21.35
CA GLY A 66 -23.84 -20.04 22.32
C GLY A 66 -23.49 -18.84 23.22
N TRP A 67 -22.48 -18.04 22.85
CA TRP A 67 -22.08 -16.88 23.64
C TRP A 67 -23.13 -15.76 23.61
N HIS A 68 -23.37 -15.18 24.77
CA HIS A 68 -24.23 -14.03 24.99
C HIS A 68 -23.42 -12.73 25.09
N VAL A 69 -24.13 -11.60 25.20
CA VAL A 69 -23.51 -10.29 25.39
C VAL A 69 -22.69 -10.29 26.68
N GLY A 70 -21.39 -10.04 26.55
CA GLY A 70 -20.46 -9.96 27.70
C GLY A 70 -19.60 -11.21 27.91
N ASP A 71 -19.92 -12.33 27.25
CA ASP A 71 -19.16 -13.59 27.41
C ASP A 71 -17.79 -13.56 26.71
N TYR A 72 -17.59 -12.64 25.77
CA TYR A 72 -16.35 -12.50 25.01
C TYR A 72 -16.01 -11.04 24.75
N TYR A 73 -14.71 -10.76 24.70
CA TYR A 73 -14.19 -9.47 24.27
C TYR A 73 -13.87 -9.51 22.77
N PHE A 74 -14.42 -8.57 22.01
CA PHE A 74 -14.09 -8.36 20.60
C PHE A 74 -13.42 -6.99 20.43
N PRO A 75 -12.21 -6.91 19.87
CA PRO A 75 -11.51 -5.63 19.70
C PRO A 75 -12.33 -4.64 18.86
N PRO A 76 -12.47 -3.37 19.30
CA PRO A 76 -13.22 -2.38 18.54
C PRO A 76 -12.51 -2.07 17.22
N VAL A 77 -13.21 -2.28 16.10
CA VAL A 77 -12.68 -2.01 14.76
C VAL A 77 -12.42 -0.52 14.54
N ARG A 78 -13.36 0.33 15.00
CA ARG A 78 -13.22 1.79 15.00
C ARG A 78 -12.25 2.23 16.10
N SER A 79 -10.97 2.05 15.84
CA SER A 79 -9.87 2.37 16.75
C SER A 79 -8.61 2.74 15.96
N LEU A 80 -7.62 3.35 16.61
CA LEU A 80 -6.35 3.70 15.96
C LEU A 80 -5.62 2.47 15.37
N PRO A 81 -5.51 1.32 16.07
CA PRO A 81 -4.96 0.11 15.47
C PRO A 81 -5.80 -0.43 14.31
N GLY A 82 -7.15 -0.36 14.42
CA GLY A 82 -8.05 -0.76 13.34
C GLY A 82 -7.86 0.09 12.08
N ALA A 83 -7.79 1.41 12.21
CA ALA A 83 -7.50 2.32 11.10
C ALA A 83 -6.15 1.98 10.45
N ALA A 84 -5.14 1.70 11.28
CA ALA A 84 -3.83 1.31 10.78
C ALA A 84 -3.85 -0.01 10.00
N VAL A 85 -4.64 -1.00 10.43
CA VAL A 85 -4.84 -2.26 9.70
C VAL A 85 -5.50 -2.01 8.35
N MET A 86 -6.61 -1.26 8.32
CA MET A 86 -7.36 -1.00 7.08
C MET A 86 -6.49 -0.29 6.03
N LEU A 87 -5.78 0.76 6.46
CA LEU A 87 -4.81 1.45 5.59
C LEU A 87 -3.70 0.51 5.14
N SER A 88 -3.18 -0.34 6.03
CA SER A 88 -2.09 -1.26 5.66
C SER A 88 -2.49 -2.34 4.66
N LEU A 89 -3.73 -2.84 4.74
CA LEU A 89 -4.27 -3.83 3.81
C LEU A 89 -4.34 -3.29 2.37
N VAL A 90 -4.55 -1.98 2.22
CA VAL A 90 -4.64 -1.31 0.91
C VAL A 90 -3.28 -0.78 0.45
N LEU A 91 -2.45 -0.27 1.36
CA LEU A 91 -1.22 0.47 1.02
C LEU A 91 0.05 -0.38 0.97
N TYR A 92 0.06 -1.63 1.49
CA TYR A 92 1.24 -2.50 1.39
C TYR A 92 1.76 -2.73 -0.05
N PRO A 93 0.95 -2.70 -1.13
CA PRO A 93 1.44 -2.93 -2.49
C PRO A 93 2.55 -1.95 -2.92
N TYR A 94 2.56 -0.71 -2.41
CA TYR A 94 3.65 0.25 -2.66
C TYR A 94 5.01 -0.28 -2.21
N VAL A 95 5.05 -0.89 -1.01
CA VAL A 95 6.27 -1.51 -0.48
C VAL A 95 6.58 -2.81 -1.22
N TYR A 96 5.56 -3.62 -1.52
CA TYR A 96 5.73 -4.86 -2.27
C TYR A 96 6.42 -4.65 -3.62
N LEU A 97 5.95 -3.70 -4.43
CA LEU A 97 6.48 -3.44 -5.77
C LEU A 97 7.96 -3.02 -5.73
N LEU A 98 8.31 -2.08 -4.84
CA LEU A 98 9.67 -1.57 -4.74
C LEU A 98 10.62 -2.58 -4.07
N ALA A 99 10.17 -3.30 -3.05
CA ALA A 99 10.97 -4.35 -2.42
C ALA A 99 11.21 -5.52 -3.39
N ARG A 100 10.18 -5.95 -4.14
CA ARG A 100 10.27 -7.05 -5.11
C ARG A 100 11.29 -6.74 -6.20
N THR A 101 11.20 -5.56 -6.82
CA THR A 101 12.16 -5.15 -7.86
C THR A 101 13.58 -5.04 -7.31
N ALA A 102 13.76 -4.58 -6.06
CA ALA A 102 15.06 -4.57 -5.41
C ALA A 102 15.61 -5.98 -5.16
N PHE A 103 14.79 -6.93 -4.71
CA PHE A 103 15.19 -8.32 -4.50
C PHE A 103 15.52 -9.04 -5.83
N GLU A 104 14.76 -8.80 -6.89
CA GLU A 104 15.01 -9.38 -8.23
C GLU A 104 16.33 -8.93 -8.85
N ARG A 105 16.80 -7.72 -8.50
CA ARG A 105 18.05 -7.14 -9.01
C ARG A 105 19.30 -7.56 -8.23
N GLN A 106 19.17 -8.29 -7.12
CA GLN A 106 20.32 -8.75 -6.32
C GLN A 106 21.04 -9.91 -7.03
N SER A 107 22.38 -9.90 -7.04
CA SER A 107 23.18 -10.96 -7.68
C SER A 107 23.01 -12.31 -6.96
N ALA A 108 22.85 -13.39 -7.74
CA ALA A 108 22.85 -14.75 -7.22
C ALA A 108 24.14 -15.12 -6.47
N ALA A 109 25.28 -14.58 -6.89
CA ALA A 109 26.59 -14.88 -6.32
C ALA A 109 26.66 -14.55 -4.81
N LEU A 110 25.99 -13.48 -4.37
CA LEU A 110 25.92 -13.12 -2.95
C LEU A 110 25.18 -14.19 -2.12
N PHE A 111 24.12 -14.78 -2.68
CA PHE A 111 23.34 -15.82 -2.02
C PHE A 111 24.04 -17.18 -2.04
N ASP A 112 24.75 -17.50 -3.12
CA ASP A 112 25.51 -18.74 -3.22
C ASP A 112 26.76 -18.70 -2.32
N ALA A 113 27.47 -17.57 -2.26
CA ALA A 113 28.56 -17.37 -1.31
C ALA A 113 28.09 -17.51 0.15
N ALA A 114 26.95 -16.90 0.50
CA ALA A 114 26.36 -17.06 1.82
C ALA A 114 26.03 -18.53 2.14
N ARG A 115 25.56 -19.30 1.16
CA ARG A 115 25.25 -20.73 1.32
C ARG A 115 26.51 -21.57 1.50
N ILE A 116 27.58 -21.30 0.75
CA ILE A 116 28.89 -21.97 0.90
C ILE A 116 29.45 -21.73 2.31
N LEU A 117 29.26 -20.53 2.85
CA LEU A 117 29.62 -20.18 4.24
C LEU A 117 28.64 -20.74 5.30
N GLY A 118 27.71 -21.63 4.92
CA GLY A 118 26.77 -22.27 5.84
C GLY A 118 25.61 -21.40 6.32
N ALA A 119 25.35 -20.24 5.69
CA ALA A 119 24.24 -19.38 6.08
C ALA A 119 22.89 -20.00 5.68
N LYS A 120 21.98 -20.10 6.65
CA LYS A 120 20.57 -20.46 6.40
C LYS A 120 19.85 -19.33 5.63
N PRO A 121 18.78 -19.62 4.86
CA PRO A 121 18.06 -18.63 4.06
C PRO A 121 17.60 -17.38 4.84
N TRP A 122 17.12 -17.56 6.08
CA TRP A 122 16.72 -16.46 6.94
C TRP A 122 17.88 -15.52 7.28
N ARG A 123 19.08 -16.07 7.50
CA ARG A 123 20.29 -15.29 7.79
C ARG A 123 20.76 -14.53 6.55
N ALA A 124 20.66 -15.15 5.37
CA ALA A 124 20.94 -14.47 4.10
C ALA A 124 19.93 -13.33 3.84
N PHE A 125 18.64 -13.54 4.14
CA PHE A 125 17.63 -12.49 4.07
C PHE A 125 17.98 -11.29 4.97
N LEU A 126 18.20 -11.53 6.27
CA LEU A 126 18.45 -10.45 7.24
C LEU A 126 19.77 -9.72 7.03
N ARG A 127 20.84 -10.41 6.60
CA ARG A 127 22.19 -9.83 6.50
C ARG A 127 22.56 -9.32 5.12
N ILE A 128 21.89 -9.79 4.07
CA ILE A 128 22.22 -9.45 2.68
C ILE A 128 21.01 -8.82 2.00
N ALA A 129 19.91 -9.58 1.87
CA ALA A 129 18.79 -9.14 1.04
C ALA A 129 18.13 -7.87 1.57
N LEU A 130 17.80 -7.85 2.86
CA LEU A 130 17.08 -6.76 3.51
C LEU A 130 17.92 -5.46 3.59
N PRO A 131 19.20 -5.48 4.00
CA PRO A 131 20.06 -4.29 3.97
C PRO A 131 20.29 -3.73 2.56
N CYS A 132 20.38 -4.59 1.54
CA CYS A 132 20.49 -4.15 0.14
C CYS A 132 19.18 -3.56 -0.39
N ALA A 133 18.02 -4.08 0.04
CA ALA A 133 16.71 -3.58 -0.38
C ALA A 133 16.23 -2.34 0.40
N ARG A 134 16.90 -1.97 1.50
CA ARG A 134 16.49 -0.85 2.37
C ARG A 134 16.14 0.47 1.65
N PRO A 135 16.85 0.93 0.59
CA PRO A 135 16.51 2.22 -0.02
C PRO A 135 15.20 2.13 -0.81
N ALA A 136 14.93 0.97 -1.44
CA ALA A 136 13.68 0.72 -2.15
C ALA A 136 12.50 0.56 -1.19
N ILE A 137 12.71 -0.16 -0.08
CA ILE A 137 11.71 -0.29 0.99
C ILE A 137 11.37 1.09 1.59
N ALA A 138 12.38 1.92 1.87
CA ALA A 138 12.17 3.28 2.36
C ALA A 138 11.39 4.14 1.36
N GLY A 139 11.67 4.01 0.05
CA GLY A 139 10.88 4.68 -1.00
C GLY A 139 9.41 4.25 -0.98
N GLY A 140 9.12 2.95 -0.81
CA GLY A 140 7.74 2.47 -0.69
C GLY A 140 7.06 2.94 0.58
N LEU A 141 7.77 2.94 1.70
CA LEU A 141 7.24 3.44 2.97
C LEU A 141 6.96 4.94 2.95
N ALA A 142 7.76 5.72 2.22
CA ALA A 142 7.47 7.13 2.03
C ALA A 142 6.15 7.35 1.29
N LEU A 143 5.89 6.60 0.20
CA LEU A 143 4.59 6.66 -0.49
C LEU A 143 3.44 6.29 0.46
N VAL A 144 3.58 5.19 1.20
CA VAL A 144 2.58 4.78 2.21
C VAL A 144 2.32 5.87 3.23
N LEU A 145 3.37 6.54 3.72
CA LEU A 145 3.23 7.60 4.71
C LEU A 145 2.59 8.87 4.13
N MET A 146 2.86 9.21 2.86
CA MET A 146 2.19 10.33 2.18
C MET A 146 0.68 10.08 2.03
N GLU A 147 0.30 8.87 1.60
CA GLU A 147 -1.11 8.45 1.52
C GLU A 147 -1.77 8.45 2.89
N THR A 148 -1.08 7.91 3.90
CA THR A 148 -1.60 7.83 5.28
C THR A 148 -1.82 9.22 5.90
N ILE A 149 -0.89 10.14 5.71
CA ILE A 149 -0.97 11.50 6.24
C ILE A 149 -2.10 12.27 5.54
N SER A 150 -2.35 11.99 4.26
CA SER A 150 -3.39 12.64 3.46
C SER A 150 -4.75 11.96 3.55
N ASP A 151 -4.86 10.82 4.24
CA ASP A 151 -6.13 10.10 4.36
C ASP A 151 -7.12 10.86 5.25
N PHE A 152 -8.28 11.16 4.68
CA PHE A 152 -9.43 11.68 5.40
C PHE A 152 -10.46 10.59 5.71
N GLY A 153 -10.74 9.71 4.74
CA GLY A 153 -11.94 8.85 4.80
C GLY A 153 -11.91 7.78 5.90
N VAL A 154 -10.81 7.04 6.07
CA VAL A 154 -10.73 6.02 7.14
C VAL A 154 -10.71 6.70 8.50
N VAL A 155 -9.92 7.77 8.58
CA VAL A 155 -9.63 8.49 9.82
C VAL A 155 -10.88 9.19 10.35
N ASP A 156 -11.62 9.89 9.50
CA ASP A 156 -12.89 10.53 9.86
C ASP A 156 -13.92 9.49 10.31
N TYR A 157 -14.08 8.43 9.54
CA TYR A 157 -15.03 7.36 9.87
C TYR A 157 -14.70 6.65 11.20
N PHE A 158 -13.41 6.41 11.48
CA PHE A 158 -12.98 5.79 12.74
C PHE A 158 -12.82 6.81 13.87
N ALA A 159 -13.13 8.09 13.62
CA ALA A 159 -13.00 9.19 14.57
C ALA A 159 -11.59 9.30 15.17
N VAL A 160 -10.56 9.03 14.36
CA VAL A 160 -9.15 9.15 14.78
C VAL A 160 -8.72 10.61 14.61
N PRO A 161 -8.22 11.29 15.66
CA PRO A 161 -7.83 12.69 15.55
C PRO A 161 -6.51 12.83 14.80
N THR A 162 -6.58 13.25 13.53
CA THR A 162 -5.40 13.59 12.70
C THR A 162 -5.44 15.05 12.25
N LEU A 163 -4.34 15.51 11.67
CA LEU A 163 -4.28 16.83 11.05
C LEU A 163 -5.31 16.99 9.92
N THR A 164 -5.46 15.98 9.06
CA THR A 164 -6.42 16.00 7.95
C THR A 164 -7.87 16.08 8.45
N ALA A 165 -8.24 15.25 9.42
CA ALA A 165 -9.57 15.35 10.06
C ALA A 165 -9.76 16.70 10.77
N GLY A 166 -8.69 17.24 11.37
CA GLY A 166 -8.66 18.58 11.97
C GLY A 166 -8.99 19.69 10.97
N ILE A 167 -8.39 19.68 9.78
CA ILE A 167 -8.62 20.67 8.70
C ILE A 167 -10.10 20.69 8.31
N PHE A 168 -10.67 19.53 7.98
CA PHE A 168 -12.07 19.45 7.57
C PHE A 168 -13.01 19.84 8.72
N ARG A 169 -12.70 19.45 9.96
CA ARG A 169 -13.50 19.82 11.12
C ARG A 169 -13.47 21.32 11.38
N THR A 170 -12.31 21.98 11.31
CA THR A 170 -12.23 23.43 11.54
C THR A 170 -12.86 24.23 10.41
N TRP A 171 -12.67 23.79 9.17
CA TRP A 171 -13.24 24.46 8.01
C TRP A 171 -14.75 24.28 7.91
N PHE A 172 -15.24 23.04 7.81
CA PHE A 172 -16.65 22.76 7.53
C PHE A 172 -17.53 22.79 8.78
N ASN A 173 -17.05 22.30 9.93
CA ASN A 173 -17.90 22.23 11.13
C ASN A 173 -17.84 23.50 11.98
N LEU A 174 -16.69 24.20 12.00
CA LEU A 174 -16.53 25.43 12.78
C LEU A 174 -16.59 26.72 11.94
N GLY A 175 -16.55 26.62 10.60
CA GLY A 175 -16.56 27.78 9.71
C GLY A 175 -15.29 28.63 9.77
N ASP A 176 -14.20 28.13 10.36
CA ASP A 176 -12.94 28.86 10.54
C ASP A 176 -11.89 28.39 9.53
N ALA A 177 -11.97 28.97 8.33
CA ALA A 177 -11.02 28.70 7.25
C ALA A 177 -9.59 29.16 7.57
N LEU A 178 -9.42 30.20 8.39
CA LEU A 178 -8.09 30.71 8.74
C LEU A 178 -7.35 29.71 9.62
N SER A 179 -8.00 29.19 10.66
CA SER A 179 -7.42 28.14 11.50
C SER A 179 -7.22 26.83 10.72
N ALA A 180 -8.13 26.47 9.83
CA ALA A 180 -7.96 25.33 8.93
C ALA A 180 -6.70 25.46 8.06
N ALA A 181 -6.46 26.64 7.47
CA ALA A 181 -5.27 26.92 6.67
C ALA A 181 -3.98 26.80 7.49
N GLN A 182 -3.99 27.19 8.77
CA GLN A 182 -2.83 27.01 9.65
C GLN A 182 -2.53 25.53 9.90
N ILE A 183 -3.56 24.69 10.12
CA ILE A 183 -3.39 23.24 10.26
C ILE A 183 -2.88 22.63 8.95
N ALA A 184 -3.42 23.07 7.80
CA ALA A 184 -2.97 22.64 6.48
C ALA A 184 -1.51 23.02 6.22
N ALA A 185 -1.06 24.21 6.63
CA ALA A 185 0.34 24.61 6.52
C ALA A 185 1.28 23.67 7.30
N TRP A 186 0.90 23.26 8.51
CA TRP A 186 1.65 22.24 9.26
C TRP A 186 1.67 20.89 8.56
N LEU A 187 0.53 20.44 8.05
CA LEU A 187 0.44 19.20 7.26
C LEU A 187 1.39 19.23 6.06
N PHE A 188 1.44 20.36 5.35
CA PHE A 188 2.33 20.56 4.21
C PHE A 188 3.81 20.50 4.59
N ILE A 189 4.19 21.12 5.71
CA ILE A 189 5.57 21.04 6.23
C ILE A 189 5.94 19.59 6.53
N PHE A 190 5.04 18.81 7.15
CA PHE A 190 5.27 17.39 7.39
C PHE A 190 5.39 16.57 6.09
N ALA A 191 4.54 16.84 5.10
CA ALA A 191 4.60 16.18 3.80
C ALA A 191 5.94 16.48 3.09
N ILE A 192 6.36 17.75 3.06
CA ILE A 192 7.66 18.16 2.53
C ILE A 192 8.81 17.47 3.27
N ALA A 193 8.79 17.46 4.60
CA ALA A 193 9.82 16.82 5.41
C ALA A 193 9.94 15.33 5.07
N LEU A 194 8.80 14.64 4.87
CA LEU A 194 8.76 13.25 4.47
C LEU A 194 9.37 13.02 3.08
N VAL A 195 9.08 13.90 2.10
CA VAL A 195 9.74 13.88 0.78
C VAL A 195 11.25 14.06 0.91
N PHE A 196 11.73 14.99 1.74
CA PHE A 196 13.17 15.18 1.93
C PHE A 196 13.84 13.97 2.58
N ILE A 197 13.20 13.33 3.57
CA ILE A 197 13.67 12.09 4.20
C ILE A 197 13.75 10.96 3.16
N GLU A 198 12.73 10.83 2.31
CA GLU A 198 12.67 9.87 1.21
C GLU A 198 13.86 10.05 0.25
N ILE A 199 14.10 11.28 -0.19
CA ILE A 199 15.17 11.62 -1.14
C ILE A 199 16.54 11.38 -0.49
N ALA A 200 16.71 11.76 0.78
CA ALA A 200 17.95 11.55 1.52
C ALA A 200 18.23 10.05 1.71
N SER A 201 17.20 9.24 1.97
CA SER A 201 17.30 7.78 2.12
C SER A 201 17.79 7.10 0.84
N ARG A 202 17.43 7.63 -0.34
CA ARG A 202 17.91 7.13 -1.64
C ARG A 202 19.37 7.45 -1.95
N ARG A 203 19.99 8.43 -1.28
CA ARG A 203 21.40 8.83 -1.54
C ARG A 203 22.44 7.87 -0.96
N GLY A 204 22.02 6.88 -0.16
CA GLY A 204 22.90 5.88 0.43
C GLY A 204 23.21 4.72 -0.51
N ARG A 205 24.45 4.67 -1.02
CA ARG A 205 25.17 3.54 -1.65
C ARG A 205 24.28 2.41 -2.18
N VAL A 206 24.10 2.41 -3.50
CA VAL A 206 23.83 1.23 -4.33
C VAL A 206 24.96 0.22 -4.07
N ALA A 207 24.85 -0.57 -3.00
CA ALA A 207 25.68 -1.74 -2.78
C ALA A 207 25.17 -2.85 -3.71
N ASN A 208 25.32 -2.64 -5.01
CA ASN A 208 25.19 -3.71 -5.99
C ASN A 208 26.10 -3.44 -7.19
N PRO A 209 27.43 -3.57 -7.04
CA PRO A 209 28.38 -3.41 -8.15
C PRO A 209 28.55 -4.69 -9.00
N LEU A 210 27.59 -5.62 -8.99
CA LEU A 210 27.68 -6.84 -9.81
C LEU A 210 26.59 -6.85 -10.88
N SER A 211 26.85 -6.02 -11.88
CA SER A 211 26.02 -5.71 -13.04
C SER A 211 25.90 -6.83 -14.09
N ARG A 212 26.11 -8.11 -13.76
CA ARG A 212 26.12 -9.18 -14.79
C ARG A 212 25.67 -10.57 -14.41
N ASP A 213 25.44 -10.87 -13.13
CA ASP A 213 25.02 -12.23 -12.76
C ASP A 213 23.50 -12.39 -12.77
N MET A 214 23.05 -13.53 -13.29
CA MET A 214 21.65 -13.93 -13.36
C MET A 214 20.96 -13.76 -12.01
N ALA A 215 19.69 -13.37 -12.02
CA ALA A 215 18.87 -13.34 -10.82
C ALA A 215 18.89 -14.74 -10.15
N PRO A 216 19.00 -14.83 -8.81
CA PRO A 216 19.06 -16.11 -8.10
C PRO A 216 17.89 -17.01 -8.47
N ALA A 217 18.21 -18.24 -8.86
CA ALA A 217 17.19 -19.24 -9.16
C ALA A 217 16.33 -19.48 -7.91
N PRO A 218 15.01 -19.32 -8.01
CA PRO A 218 14.14 -19.43 -6.85
C PRO A 218 14.10 -20.87 -6.33
N ARG A 219 14.10 -21.00 -5.00
CA ARG A 219 14.20 -22.31 -4.33
C ARG A 219 12.89 -23.09 -4.48
N LYS A 220 12.98 -24.31 -5.00
CA LYS A 220 11.89 -25.29 -4.96
C LYS A 220 11.65 -25.75 -3.52
N LEU A 221 10.41 -25.65 -3.07
CA LEU A 221 9.98 -26.10 -1.75
C LEU A 221 9.16 -27.38 -1.86
N GLY A 222 9.13 -28.15 -0.77
CA GLY A 222 8.20 -29.27 -0.63
C GLY A 222 6.74 -28.77 -0.63
N ARG A 223 5.79 -29.67 -0.94
CA ARG A 223 4.37 -29.30 -1.12
C ARG A 223 3.79 -28.53 0.06
N LEU A 224 4.04 -28.98 1.30
CA LEU A 224 3.54 -28.33 2.53
C LEU A 224 4.08 -26.90 2.72
N ALA A 225 5.38 -26.70 2.49
CA ALA A 225 5.97 -25.38 2.59
C ALA A 225 5.50 -24.46 1.45
N GLY A 226 5.30 -25.02 0.25
CA GLY A 226 4.74 -24.29 -0.89
C GLY A 226 3.30 -23.84 -0.65
N THR A 227 2.44 -24.67 -0.06
CA THR A 227 1.05 -24.30 0.28
C THR A 227 1.00 -23.27 1.39
N ALA A 228 1.84 -23.38 2.44
CA ALA A 228 1.91 -22.39 3.50
C ALA A 228 2.28 -20.99 2.96
N ILE A 229 3.24 -20.91 2.02
CA ILE A 229 3.60 -19.66 1.36
C ILE A 229 2.48 -19.15 0.46
N ALA A 230 1.80 -20.03 -0.27
CA ALA A 230 0.64 -19.63 -1.07
C ALA A 230 -0.46 -19.01 -0.19
N ILE A 231 -0.73 -19.58 1.00
CA ILE A 231 -1.67 -19.02 1.97
C ILE A 231 -1.19 -17.66 2.49
N ALA A 232 0.10 -17.54 2.84
CA ALA A 232 0.66 -16.28 3.31
C ALA A 232 0.57 -15.15 2.25
N CYS A 233 0.74 -15.48 0.96
CA CYS A 233 0.54 -14.53 -0.13
C CYS A 233 -0.94 -14.28 -0.46
N ALA A 234 -1.82 -15.26 -0.24
CA ALA A 234 -3.25 -15.12 -0.46
C ALA A 234 -3.91 -14.23 0.60
N LEU A 235 -3.48 -14.32 1.86
CA LEU A 235 -4.09 -13.60 2.98
C LEU A 235 -4.25 -12.08 2.74
N PRO A 236 -3.21 -11.31 2.37
CA PRO A 236 -3.37 -9.88 2.13
C PRO A 236 -4.20 -9.55 0.88
N ILE A 237 -4.29 -10.44 -0.12
CA ILE A 237 -5.20 -10.28 -1.27
C ILE A 237 -6.64 -10.50 -0.84
N ILE A 238 -6.87 -11.57 -0.05
CA ILE A 238 -8.19 -11.91 0.44
C ILE A 238 -8.72 -10.78 1.31
N LEU A 239 -7.93 -10.32 2.27
CA LEU A 239 -8.34 -9.28 3.20
C LEU A 239 -8.40 -7.89 2.55
N GLY A 240 -7.42 -7.55 1.72
CA GLY A 240 -7.35 -6.22 1.11
C GLY A 240 -8.26 -6.02 -0.10
N PHE A 241 -8.66 -7.08 -0.79
CA PHE A 241 -9.40 -6.96 -2.05
C PHE A 241 -10.62 -7.89 -2.14
N ILE A 242 -10.44 -9.21 -1.98
CA ILE A 242 -11.51 -10.18 -2.27
C ILE A 242 -12.68 -10.01 -1.30
N VAL A 243 -12.43 -9.88 0.01
CA VAL A 243 -13.47 -9.69 1.01
C VAL A 243 -14.23 -8.37 0.78
N PRO A 244 -13.56 -7.20 0.65
CA PRO A 244 -14.23 -5.95 0.27
C PRO A 244 -15.10 -6.07 -0.98
N VAL A 245 -14.54 -6.58 -2.07
CA VAL A 245 -15.27 -6.69 -3.35
C VAL A 245 -16.44 -7.66 -3.23
N ALA A 246 -16.28 -8.81 -2.57
CA ALA A 246 -17.35 -9.78 -2.40
C ALA A 246 -18.52 -9.21 -1.58
N VAL A 247 -18.23 -8.43 -0.54
CA VAL A 247 -19.24 -7.80 0.30
C VAL A 247 -19.98 -6.71 -0.47
N LEU A 248 -19.26 -5.85 -1.20
CA LEU A 248 -19.88 -4.81 -2.04
C LEU A 248 -20.73 -5.42 -3.16
N LEU A 249 -20.25 -6.48 -3.81
CA LEU A 249 -21.03 -7.23 -4.79
C LEU A 249 -22.30 -7.81 -4.18
N ARG A 250 -22.21 -8.33 -2.95
CA ARG A 250 -23.38 -8.82 -2.22
C ARG A 250 -24.40 -7.71 -1.97
N TYR A 251 -23.99 -6.53 -1.51
CA TYR A 251 -24.91 -5.39 -1.36
C TYR A 251 -25.52 -4.99 -2.69
N ALA A 252 -24.70 -4.86 -3.74
CA ALA A 252 -25.18 -4.52 -5.09
C ALA A 252 -26.22 -5.51 -5.63
N ILE A 253 -26.09 -6.82 -5.33
CA ILE A 253 -27.02 -7.85 -5.79
C ILE A 253 -28.29 -7.92 -4.92
N ILE A 254 -28.15 -7.82 -3.60
CA ILE A 254 -29.28 -8.02 -2.66
C ILE A 254 -30.11 -6.76 -2.48
N GLU A 255 -29.45 -5.62 -2.24
CA GLU A 255 -30.11 -4.35 -1.98
C GLU A 255 -30.46 -3.63 -3.30
N GLY A 256 -29.70 -3.91 -4.36
CA GLY A 256 -29.77 -3.17 -5.61
C GLY A 256 -29.17 -1.77 -5.47
N ASP A 257 -29.01 -1.07 -6.59
CA ASP A 257 -28.66 0.35 -6.60
C ASP A 257 -29.73 1.10 -7.40
N PRO A 258 -30.48 2.05 -6.82
CA PRO A 258 -31.43 2.86 -7.58
C PRO A 258 -30.77 3.69 -8.69
N MET A 259 -29.44 3.86 -8.67
CA MET A 259 -28.66 4.53 -9.71
C MET A 259 -28.13 3.60 -10.80
N LEU A 260 -28.30 2.27 -10.68
CA LEU A 260 -27.94 1.30 -11.73
C LEU A 260 -28.81 1.56 -12.98
N GLY A 261 -28.20 2.16 -14.00
CA GLY A 261 -28.88 2.58 -15.23
C GLY A 261 -28.01 3.49 -16.10
N ARG A 262 -28.62 4.37 -16.90
CA ARG A 262 -27.89 5.30 -17.80
C ARG A 262 -26.94 6.23 -17.03
N ASN A 263 -27.38 6.77 -15.90
CA ASN A 263 -26.58 7.69 -15.09
C ASN A 263 -25.28 7.01 -14.59
N PHE A 264 -25.35 5.74 -14.19
CA PHE A 264 -24.15 4.98 -13.79
C PHE A 264 -23.17 4.82 -14.96
N LEU A 265 -23.65 4.47 -16.15
CA LEU A 265 -22.79 4.35 -17.34
C LEU A 265 -22.14 5.68 -17.70
N ASP A 266 -22.87 6.79 -17.60
CA ASP A 266 -22.33 8.13 -17.86
C ASP A 266 -21.24 8.50 -16.83
N PHE A 267 -21.47 8.24 -15.55
CA PHE A 267 -20.47 8.47 -14.50
C PHE A 267 -19.24 7.56 -14.68
N ALA A 268 -19.45 6.28 -14.97
CA ALA A 268 -18.37 5.34 -15.23
C ALA A 268 -17.54 5.74 -16.45
N TRP A 269 -18.21 6.17 -17.53
CA TRP A 269 -17.55 6.64 -18.75
C TRP A 269 -16.73 7.92 -18.51
N ASN A 270 -17.31 8.91 -17.83
CA ASN A 270 -16.61 10.15 -17.48
C ASN A 270 -15.37 9.84 -16.61
N SER A 271 -15.52 8.97 -15.61
CA SER A 271 -14.42 8.58 -14.74
C SER A 271 -13.32 7.82 -15.50
N LEU A 272 -13.70 6.91 -16.40
CA LEU A 272 -12.76 6.16 -17.24
C LEU A 272 -12.03 7.07 -18.22
N LEU A 273 -12.74 8.00 -18.86
CA LEU A 273 -12.18 8.94 -19.82
C LEU A 273 -11.17 9.87 -19.15
N VAL A 274 -11.52 10.45 -18.00
CA VAL A 274 -10.60 11.32 -17.23
C VAL A 274 -9.37 10.55 -16.78
N ALA A 275 -9.54 9.34 -16.23
CA ALA A 275 -8.43 8.50 -15.80
C ALA A 275 -7.52 8.10 -16.99
N ALA A 276 -8.09 7.74 -18.14
CA ALA A 276 -7.34 7.35 -19.33
C ALA A 276 -6.54 8.52 -19.91
N LEU A 277 -7.15 9.70 -20.04
CA LEU A 277 -6.46 10.90 -20.51
C LEU A 277 -5.34 11.30 -19.57
N ALA A 278 -5.60 11.32 -18.25
CA ALA A 278 -4.59 11.63 -17.25
C ALA A 278 -3.42 10.63 -17.29
N ALA A 279 -3.71 9.32 -17.42
CA ALA A 279 -2.69 8.29 -17.53
C ALA A 279 -1.81 8.47 -18.78
N VAL A 280 -2.41 8.73 -19.95
CA VAL A 280 -1.66 8.97 -21.19
C VAL A 280 -0.77 10.22 -21.07
N LEU A 281 -1.32 11.33 -20.56
CA LEU A 281 -0.56 12.56 -20.38
C LEU A 281 0.58 12.39 -19.38
N ALA A 282 0.30 11.82 -18.20
CA ALA A 282 1.28 11.64 -17.14
C ALA A 282 2.41 10.69 -17.57
N THR A 283 2.08 9.57 -18.21
CA THR A 283 3.09 8.62 -18.71
C THR A 283 3.95 9.22 -19.82
N THR A 284 3.35 9.98 -20.73
CA THR A 284 4.08 10.66 -21.81
C THR A 284 5.05 11.69 -21.25
N LEU A 285 4.60 12.56 -20.32
CA LEU A 285 5.45 13.55 -19.66
C LEU A 285 6.55 12.89 -18.83
N ALA A 286 6.24 11.82 -18.09
CA ALA A 286 7.22 11.09 -17.31
C ALA A 286 8.29 10.44 -18.20
N LEU A 287 7.90 9.86 -19.33
CA LEU A 287 8.83 9.30 -20.33
C LEU A 287 9.73 10.39 -20.91
N LEU A 288 9.18 11.55 -21.28
CA LEU A 288 9.96 12.68 -21.81
C LEU A 288 11.00 13.18 -20.79
N LEU A 289 10.61 13.38 -19.53
CA LEU A 289 11.51 13.83 -18.47
C LEU A 289 12.60 12.78 -18.18
N ALA A 290 12.22 11.50 -18.07
CA ALA A 290 13.15 10.41 -17.80
C ALA A 290 14.13 10.20 -18.97
N TYR A 291 13.66 10.31 -20.21
CA TYR A 291 14.49 10.20 -21.41
C TYR A 291 15.44 11.41 -21.54
N GLY A 292 14.94 12.62 -21.25
CA GLY A 292 15.75 13.83 -21.23
C GLY A 292 16.90 13.77 -20.22
N GLU A 293 16.64 13.31 -18.98
CA GLU A 293 17.68 13.10 -17.97
C GLU A 293 18.67 11.99 -18.37
N ARG A 294 18.20 10.95 -19.06
CA ARG A 294 19.07 9.87 -19.56
C ARG A 294 20.04 10.36 -20.64
N LEU A 295 19.60 11.23 -21.56
CA LEU A 295 20.45 11.76 -22.63
C LEU A 295 21.35 12.90 -22.18
N HIS A 296 20.81 13.85 -21.41
CA HIS A 296 21.51 15.05 -20.97
C HIS A 296 21.24 15.33 -19.47
N PRO A 297 22.08 14.80 -18.56
CA PRO A 297 21.88 14.94 -17.11
C PRO A 297 22.24 16.34 -16.59
N THR A 298 21.42 17.34 -16.93
CA THR A 298 21.58 18.73 -16.51
C THR A 298 20.98 18.97 -15.12
N ARG A 299 21.34 20.11 -14.49
CA ARG A 299 20.67 20.54 -13.24
C ARG A 299 19.20 20.83 -13.46
N PHE A 300 18.85 21.39 -14.62
CA PHE A 300 17.47 21.73 -14.98
C PHE A 300 16.59 20.47 -15.02
N ASN A 301 16.98 19.43 -15.77
CA ASN A 301 16.22 18.17 -15.85
C ASN A 301 16.02 17.52 -14.48
N ARG A 302 17.06 17.50 -13.64
CA ARG A 302 16.95 17.00 -12.26
C ARG A 302 16.00 17.82 -11.39
N VAL A 303 15.95 19.13 -11.57
CA VAL A 303 14.98 19.99 -10.85
C VAL A 303 13.57 19.77 -11.38
N SER A 304 13.37 19.65 -12.70
CA SER A 304 12.05 19.39 -13.30
C SER A 304 11.48 18.04 -12.86
N ILE A 305 12.29 16.98 -12.84
CA ILE A 305 11.87 15.67 -12.30
C ILE A 305 11.47 15.80 -10.82
N ARG A 306 12.24 16.54 -10.02
CA ARG A 306 11.92 16.75 -8.60
C ARG A 306 10.62 17.53 -8.40
N LEU A 307 10.41 18.60 -9.18
CA LEU A 307 9.17 19.37 -9.15
C LEU A 307 7.98 18.51 -9.57
N ALA A 308 8.12 17.67 -10.59
CA ALA A 308 7.07 16.74 -11.00
C ALA A 308 6.72 15.74 -9.88
N THR A 309 7.70 15.25 -9.11
CA THR A 309 7.44 14.36 -7.96
C THR A 309 6.86 15.07 -6.74
N LEU A 310 7.06 16.37 -6.59
CA LEU A 310 6.49 17.14 -5.47
C LEU A 310 4.96 17.24 -5.54
N GLY A 311 4.37 17.12 -6.74
CA GLY A 311 2.92 17.06 -6.90
C GLY A 311 2.25 15.93 -6.11
N TYR A 312 2.96 14.82 -5.90
CA TYR A 312 2.48 13.69 -5.09
C TYR A 312 2.44 14.01 -3.58
N ALA A 313 3.23 14.99 -3.13
CA ALA A 313 3.30 15.37 -1.72
C ALA A 313 2.26 16.43 -1.32
N LEU A 314 1.50 16.97 -2.27
CA LEU A 314 0.42 17.92 -2.01
C LEU A 314 -0.87 17.12 -1.75
N PRO A 315 -1.37 17.06 -0.51
CA PRO A 315 -2.64 16.39 -0.22
C PRO A 315 -3.76 17.02 -1.06
N GLY A 316 -4.62 16.22 -1.70
CA GLY A 316 -5.73 16.74 -2.49
C GLY A 316 -6.65 17.66 -1.68
N ALA A 317 -6.81 17.36 -0.39
CA ALA A 317 -7.54 18.18 0.59
C ALA A 317 -6.94 19.58 0.83
N MET A 318 -5.70 19.83 0.43
CA MET A 318 -5.07 21.15 0.51
C MET A 318 -5.27 22.00 -0.75
N ILE A 319 -5.56 21.36 -1.89
CA ILE A 319 -5.73 22.04 -3.19
C ILE A 319 -7.20 22.43 -3.41
N ALA A 320 -8.12 21.62 -2.88
CA ALA A 320 -9.56 21.86 -2.91
C ALA A 320 -9.96 22.95 -1.91
#